data_AF-A0A1Y4SVQ3-F1
#
_entry.id   AF-A0A1Y4SVQ3-F1
#
_cell.length_a   1.000
_cell.length_b   1.000
_cell.length_c   1.000
_cell.angle_alpha   90.00
_cell.angle_beta   90.00
_cell.angle_gamma   90.00
#
_symmetry.space_group_name_H-M   'P 1'
#
loop_
_entity.id
_entity.type
_entity.pdbx_description
1 polymer ?
#
loop_
_entity_poly.entity_id
_entity_poly.type
_entity_poly.pdbx_seq_one_letter_code
_entity_poly.pdbx_strand_id
1 'polypeptide(L)'
;CWEPVTMDDPRLSAHPDWLKQFREFAWSDLDSLTMHQSARIERTEKGFQICIYNRTDYDALLAGLEKQGLSLPTADEWAYLCGGGCRTLFPWGDGMDYSMHLHHFESPEDEDKPFDMEEPNFFGVSIAYDPYMREVVKAEQFTTCGGDGGRSICGGLGIFLGFLPCSPHCKPEVQEDKELNGDYDFYRPIIRVELI
;
A
#
# COMPACT_ATOMS: atom_id res chain seq x y z
N CYS A 1 -2.64 7.96 -6.94
CA CYS A 1 -3.31 6.68 -6.61
C CYS A 1 -3.95 6.08 -7.84
N TRP A 2 -3.99 4.76 -7.93
CA TRP A 2 -4.62 4.03 -9.03
C TRP A 2 -6.14 3.95 -8.85
N GLU A 3 -6.89 4.35 -9.87
CA GLU A 3 -8.35 4.24 -9.92
C GLU A 3 -8.75 3.14 -10.91
N PRO A 4 -9.45 2.08 -10.47
CA PRO A 4 -10.00 1.08 -11.37
C PRO A 4 -11.05 1.69 -12.30
N VAL A 5 -10.95 1.41 -13.59
CA VAL A 5 -11.87 1.91 -14.63
C VAL A 5 -12.30 0.78 -15.56
N THR A 6 -13.42 1.00 -16.28
CA THR A 6 -13.86 0.09 -17.33
C THR A 6 -13.23 0.46 -18.68
N MET A 7 -13.20 -0.48 -19.63
CA MET A 7 -12.62 -0.26 -20.97
C MET A 7 -13.29 0.90 -21.74
N ASP A 8 -14.56 1.17 -21.44
CA ASP A 8 -15.34 2.24 -22.08
C ASP A 8 -15.11 3.62 -21.42
N ASP A 9 -14.21 3.74 -20.45
CA ASP A 9 -13.93 5.02 -19.78
C ASP A 9 -13.42 6.05 -20.82
N PRO A 10 -14.05 7.25 -20.90
CA PRO A 10 -13.69 8.25 -21.89
C PRO A 10 -12.24 8.73 -21.78
N ARG A 11 -11.64 8.65 -20.59
CA ARG A 11 -10.22 8.99 -20.36
C ARG A 11 -9.30 8.03 -21.09
N LEU A 12 -9.64 6.75 -21.19
CA LEU A 12 -8.87 5.78 -21.99
C LEU A 12 -8.98 6.08 -23.48
N SER A 13 -10.20 6.39 -23.94
CA SER A 13 -10.47 6.73 -25.35
C SER A 13 -9.77 8.01 -25.80
N ALA A 14 -9.48 8.93 -24.87
CA ALA A 14 -8.69 10.13 -25.12
C ALA A 14 -7.19 9.85 -25.38
N HIS A 15 -6.71 8.64 -25.11
CA HIS A 15 -5.31 8.22 -25.28
C HIS A 15 -5.17 6.99 -26.20
N PRO A 16 -5.22 7.17 -27.53
CA PRO A 16 -5.12 6.05 -28.49
C PRO A 16 -3.82 5.24 -28.39
N ASP A 17 -2.75 5.86 -27.92
CA ASP A 17 -1.46 5.24 -27.67
C ASP A 17 -1.51 4.23 -26.50
N TRP A 18 -2.28 4.52 -25.45
CA TRP A 18 -2.52 3.58 -24.34
C TRP A 18 -3.28 2.36 -24.83
N LEU A 19 -4.35 2.58 -25.60
CA LEU A 19 -5.17 1.51 -26.18
C LEU A 19 -4.37 0.61 -27.12
N LYS A 20 -3.40 1.16 -27.86
CA LYS A 20 -2.49 0.38 -28.69
C LYS A 20 -1.63 -0.55 -27.83
N GLN A 21 -1.03 -0.04 -26.76
CA GLN A 21 -0.20 -0.85 -25.86
C GLN A 21 -1.02 -1.91 -25.13
N PHE A 22 -2.24 -1.60 -24.69
CA PHE A 22 -3.15 -2.58 -24.09
C PHE A 22 -3.49 -3.71 -25.05
N ARG A 23 -3.67 -3.40 -26.34
CA ARG A 23 -3.88 -4.42 -27.37
C ARG A 23 -2.66 -5.31 -27.53
N GLU A 24 -1.46 -4.73 -27.61
CA GLU A 24 -0.21 -5.51 -27.70
C GLU A 24 -0.01 -6.40 -26.46
N PHE A 25 -0.26 -5.87 -25.27
CA PHE A 25 -0.25 -6.60 -24.01
C PHE A 25 -1.24 -7.77 -23.99
N ALA A 26 -2.47 -7.58 -24.50
CA ALA A 26 -3.50 -8.63 -24.49
C ALA A 26 -3.06 -9.91 -25.23
N TRP A 27 -2.18 -9.77 -26.24
CA TRP A 27 -1.58 -10.88 -27.01
C TRP A 27 -0.25 -11.39 -26.44
N SER A 28 0.23 -10.81 -25.35
CA SER A 28 1.47 -11.22 -24.67
C SER A 28 1.19 -12.17 -23.52
N ASP A 29 2.23 -12.88 -23.10
CA ASP A 29 2.24 -13.76 -21.92
C ASP A 29 2.58 -13.00 -20.62
N LEU A 30 2.56 -11.66 -20.64
CA LEU A 30 2.79 -10.85 -19.44
C LEU A 30 1.53 -10.83 -18.56
N ASP A 31 1.75 -10.75 -17.25
CA ASP A 31 0.67 -10.64 -16.26
C ASP A 31 0.20 -9.20 -16.06
N SER A 32 1.08 -8.22 -16.24
CA SER A 32 0.73 -6.81 -16.15
C SER A 32 1.53 -5.92 -17.10
N LEU A 33 0.94 -4.77 -17.45
CA LEU A 33 1.60 -3.67 -18.13
C LEU A 33 1.28 -2.39 -17.35
N THR A 34 2.32 -1.71 -16.89
CA THR A 34 2.20 -0.41 -16.22
C THR A 34 2.85 0.68 -17.06
N MET A 35 2.03 1.65 -17.48
CA MET A 35 2.48 2.88 -18.09
C MET A 35 2.70 3.91 -16.98
N HIS A 36 3.95 4.31 -16.79
CA HIS A 36 4.37 5.11 -15.64
C HIS A 36 3.48 6.35 -15.43
N GLN A 37 2.90 6.44 -14.22
CA GLN A 37 2.01 7.54 -13.80
C GLN A 37 0.85 7.83 -14.77
N SER A 38 0.41 6.84 -15.55
CA SER A 38 -0.58 7.02 -16.60
C SER A 38 -1.72 6.01 -16.47
N ALA A 39 -1.47 4.75 -16.83
CA ALA A 39 -2.46 3.68 -16.82
C ALA A 39 -1.80 2.33 -16.58
N ARG A 40 -2.52 1.40 -15.98
CA ARG A 40 -2.08 0.02 -15.72
C ARG A 40 -3.15 -0.94 -16.21
N ILE A 41 -2.73 -2.04 -16.82
CA ILE A 41 -3.61 -3.14 -17.19
C ILE A 41 -3.02 -4.43 -16.66
N GLU A 42 -3.87 -5.26 -16.06
CA GLU A 42 -3.47 -6.52 -15.44
C GLU A 42 -4.38 -7.64 -15.89
N ARG A 43 -3.78 -8.81 -16.07
CA ARG A 43 -4.49 -10.05 -16.33
C ARG A 43 -5.00 -10.59 -14.99
N THR A 44 -6.28 -10.91 -14.95
CA THR A 44 -6.97 -11.50 -13.80
C THR A 44 -7.68 -12.77 -14.25
N GLU A 45 -8.10 -13.62 -13.31
CA GLU A 45 -8.91 -14.82 -13.63
C GLU A 45 -10.18 -14.50 -14.44
N LYS A 46 -10.71 -13.28 -14.30
CA LYS A 46 -11.96 -12.83 -14.93
C LYS A 46 -11.75 -12.04 -16.22
N GLY A 47 -10.50 -11.90 -16.68
CA GLY A 47 -10.15 -11.11 -17.87
C GLY A 47 -9.09 -10.06 -17.55
N PHE A 48 -9.42 -8.77 -17.76
CA PHE A 48 -8.48 -7.67 -17.53
C PHE A 48 -9.02 -6.66 -16.53
N GLN A 49 -8.16 -6.16 -15.65
CA GLN A 49 -8.41 -5.00 -14.81
C GLN A 49 -7.59 -3.82 -15.34
N ILE A 50 -8.22 -2.66 -15.53
CA ILE A 50 -7.57 -1.44 -15.99
C ILE A 50 -7.65 -0.41 -14.88
N CYS A 51 -6.56 0.30 -14.63
CA CYS A 51 -6.46 1.40 -13.69
C CYS A 51 -5.90 2.65 -14.36
N ILE A 52 -6.40 3.82 -14.00
CA ILE A 52 -5.82 5.12 -14.38
C ILE A 52 -5.11 5.72 -13.17
N TYR A 53 -3.95 6.33 -13.40
CA TYR A 53 -3.21 7.01 -12.36
C TYR A 53 -3.78 8.41 -12.12
N ASN A 54 -4.32 8.63 -10.92
CA ASN A 54 -4.68 9.96 -10.46
C ASN A 54 -3.55 10.55 -9.64
N ARG A 55 -2.84 11.54 -10.19
CA ARG A 55 -1.85 12.31 -9.44
C ARG A 55 -2.55 13.11 -8.35
N THR A 56 -2.01 13.05 -7.15
CA THR A 56 -2.53 13.77 -5.99
C THR A 56 -1.38 14.09 -5.04
N ASP A 57 -1.59 15.05 -4.15
CA ASP A 57 -0.65 15.42 -3.11
C ASP A 57 -1.30 15.27 -1.73
N TYR A 58 -0.49 15.36 -0.69
CA TYR A 58 -0.94 15.17 0.69
C TYR A 58 -2.09 16.10 1.09
N ASP A 59 -1.99 17.38 0.71
CA ASP A 59 -2.98 18.40 1.09
C ASP A 59 -4.31 18.15 0.37
N ALA A 60 -4.27 17.78 -0.91
CA ALA A 60 -5.43 17.41 -1.71
C ALA A 60 -6.10 16.12 -1.21
N LEU A 61 -5.32 15.11 -0.80
CA LEU A 61 -5.84 13.89 -0.19
C LEU A 61 -6.62 14.23 1.10
N LEU A 62 -6.01 14.99 2.02
CA LEU A 62 -6.64 15.37 3.28
C LEU A 62 -7.93 16.14 3.07
N ALA A 63 -7.92 17.15 2.18
CA ALA A 63 -9.11 17.92 1.85
C ALA A 63 -10.21 17.06 1.19
N GLY A 64 -9.82 16.06 0.40
CA GLY A 64 -10.73 15.10 -0.23
C GLY A 64 -11.42 14.17 0.78
N LEU A 65 -10.66 13.70 1.79
CA LEU A 65 -11.19 12.89 2.88
C LEU A 65 -12.12 13.70 3.79
N GLU A 66 -11.72 14.92 4.15
CA GLU A 66 -12.52 15.80 5.02
C GLU A 66 -13.89 16.11 4.40
N LYS A 67 -13.96 16.38 3.10
CA LYS A 67 -15.23 16.58 2.37
C LYS A 67 -16.17 15.37 2.43
N GLN A 68 -15.63 14.18 2.67
CA GLN A 68 -16.38 12.93 2.82
C GLN A 68 -16.70 12.61 4.30
N GLY A 69 -16.31 13.47 5.25
CA GLY A 69 -16.43 13.21 6.69
C GLY A 69 -15.43 12.16 7.19
N LEU A 70 -14.36 11.93 6.45
CA LEU A 70 -13.30 10.97 6.76
C LEU A 70 -12.04 11.69 7.25
N SER A 71 -11.17 10.93 7.92
CA SER A 71 -9.85 11.38 8.36
C SER A 71 -8.83 10.26 8.15
N LEU A 72 -7.59 10.52 8.55
CA LEU A 72 -6.53 9.51 8.66
C LEU A 72 -6.18 9.29 10.13
N PRO A 73 -5.68 8.10 10.52
CA PRO A 73 -5.08 7.90 11.83
C PRO A 73 -3.88 8.83 12.02
N THR A 74 -3.64 9.29 13.24
CA THR A 74 -2.33 9.87 13.61
C THR A 74 -1.28 8.75 13.65
N ALA A 75 0.01 9.11 13.73
CA ALA A 75 1.06 8.12 13.93
C ALA A 75 0.84 7.24 15.17
N ASP A 76 0.42 7.84 16.29
CA ASP A 76 0.15 7.10 17.54
C ASP A 76 -1.04 6.15 17.41
N GLU A 77 -2.10 6.58 16.72
CA GLU A 77 -3.27 5.75 16.44
C GLU A 77 -2.92 4.61 15.48
N TRP A 78 -2.11 4.89 14.46
CA TRP A 78 -1.60 3.87 13.54
C TRP A 78 -0.75 2.84 14.30
N ALA A 79 0.16 3.29 15.17
CA ALA A 79 0.99 2.41 15.99
C ALA A 79 0.15 1.53 16.93
N TYR A 80 -0.89 2.11 17.55
CA TYR A 80 -1.81 1.35 18.41
C TYR A 80 -2.58 0.28 17.62
N LEU A 81 -3.11 0.63 16.45
CA LEU A 81 -3.80 -0.29 15.55
C LEU A 81 -2.86 -1.39 15.06
N CYS A 82 -1.66 -1.03 14.61
CA CYS A 82 -0.63 -1.93 14.11
C CYS A 82 -0.20 -2.92 15.20
N GLY A 83 0.06 -2.44 16.41
CA GLY A 83 0.49 -3.29 17.52
C GLY A 83 -0.55 -4.30 17.97
N GLY A 84 -1.84 -4.14 17.61
CA GLY A 84 -2.87 -5.14 17.90
C GLY A 84 -3.05 -5.46 19.39
N GLY A 85 -2.71 -4.53 20.28
CA GLY A 85 -2.71 -4.73 21.74
C GLY A 85 -1.39 -5.24 22.33
N CYS A 86 -0.39 -5.55 21.50
CA CYS A 86 0.94 -5.94 21.93
C CYS A 86 1.84 -4.72 22.22
N ARG A 87 2.90 -4.94 23.02
CA ARG A 87 3.94 -3.95 23.39
C ARG A 87 5.34 -4.39 22.98
N THR A 88 5.39 -5.29 22.01
CA THR A 88 6.59 -5.93 21.47
C THR A 88 7.00 -5.27 20.17
N LEU A 89 8.25 -5.49 19.73
CA LEU A 89 8.78 -4.90 18.51
C LEU A 89 7.88 -5.15 17.29
N PHE A 90 7.36 -6.36 17.13
CA PHE A 90 6.34 -6.72 16.15
C PHE A 90 5.06 -7.19 16.84
N PRO A 91 3.92 -7.25 16.14
CA PRO A 91 2.66 -7.75 16.71
C PRO A 91 2.73 -9.17 17.29
N TRP A 92 3.69 -9.99 16.85
CA TRP A 92 3.91 -11.37 17.32
C TRP A 92 5.06 -11.53 18.33
N GLY A 93 5.90 -10.51 18.56
CA GLY A 93 7.03 -10.62 19.48
C GLY A 93 8.21 -9.70 19.14
N ASP A 94 9.30 -9.84 19.90
CA ASP A 94 10.52 -9.03 19.72
C ASP A 94 11.50 -9.63 18.69
N GLY A 95 11.31 -10.90 18.33
CA GLY A 95 12.11 -11.59 17.33
C GLY A 95 11.40 -11.70 15.99
N MET A 96 12.17 -11.83 14.91
CA MET A 96 11.61 -12.21 13.61
C MET A 96 11.34 -13.70 13.59
N ASP A 97 10.12 -14.06 13.21
CA ASP A 97 9.78 -15.44 12.88
C ASP A 97 10.12 -15.69 11.41
N TYR A 98 11.21 -16.42 11.17
CA TYR A 98 11.69 -16.76 9.83
C TYR A 98 10.89 -17.89 9.16
N SER A 99 9.89 -18.45 9.85
CA SER A 99 8.98 -19.44 9.26
C SER A 99 7.75 -18.80 8.60
N MET A 100 7.54 -17.49 8.77
CA MET A 100 6.43 -16.77 8.14
C MET A 100 6.60 -16.70 6.62
N HIS A 101 5.48 -16.88 5.92
CA HIS A 101 5.29 -16.55 4.53
C HIS A 101 5.07 -15.03 4.39
N LEU A 102 6.07 -14.35 3.83
CA LEU A 102 6.18 -12.90 3.79
C LEU A 102 6.35 -12.39 2.37
N HIS A 103 5.73 -11.24 2.09
CA HIS A 103 5.96 -10.50 0.85
C HIS A 103 7.46 -10.27 0.62
N HIS A 104 7.88 -10.46 -0.63
CA HIS A 104 9.24 -10.27 -1.15
C HIS A 104 10.28 -11.27 -0.64
N PHE A 105 9.86 -12.29 0.10
CA PHE A 105 10.70 -13.41 0.56
C PHE A 105 9.99 -14.76 0.37
N GLU A 106 9.10 -14.86 -0.62
CA GLU A 106 8.35 -16.09 -0.88
C GLU A 106 9.27 -17.25 -1.27
N SER A 107 8.86 -18.45 -0.89
CA SER A 107 9.43 -19.69 -1.40
C SER A 107 8.43 -20.34 -2.37
N PRO A 108 8.90 -21.10 -3.39
CA PRO A 108 7.98 -21.83 -4.29
C PRO A 108 7.08 -22.84 -3.57
N GLU A 109 7.42 -23.24 -2.34
CA GLU A 109 6.63 -24.18 -1.54
C GLU A 109 5.43 -23.49 -0.86
N ASP A 110 5.38 -22.16 -0.88
CA ASP A 110 4.37 -21.33 -0.23
C ASP A 110 3.46 -20.57 -1.22
N GLU A 111 3.58 -20.82 -2.53
CA GLU A 111 2.88 -20.06 -3.58
C GLU A 111 1.35 -19.97 -3.37
N ASP A 112 0.72 -21.03 -2.87
CA ASP A 112 -0.72 -21.10 -2.60
C ASP A 112 -1.11 -20.70 -1.16
N LYS A 113 -0.15 -20.32 -0.31
CA LYS A 113 -0.41 -19.97 1.10
C LYS A 113 -0.72 -18.49 1.24
N PRO A 114 -1.64 -18.10 2.14
CA PRO A 114 -1.82 -16.69 2.48
C PRO A 114 -0.53 -16.13 3.12
N PHE A 115 -0.34 -14.82 3.03
CA PHE A 115 0.74 -14.13 3.73
C PHE A 115 0.38 -13.98 5.20
N ASP A 116 1.26 -14.42 6.10
CA ASP A 116 0.97 -14.44 7.54
C ASP A 116 0.70 -13.04 8.10
N MET A 117 1.40 -12.02 7.59
CA MET A 117 1.21 -10.64 8.03
C MET A 117 -0.06 -9.98 7.50
N GLU A 118 -0.66 -10.51 6.43
CA GLU A 118 -1.96 -10.02 5.95
C GLU A 118 -3.12 -10.48 6.82
N GLU A 119 -2.93 -11.50 7.66
CA GLU A 119 -3.97 -11.95 8.57
C GLU A 119 -4.41 -10.80 9.50
N PRO A 120 -5.72 -10.64 9.74
CA PRO A 120 -6.21 -9.60 10.63
C PRO A 120 -5.66 -9.78 12.06
N ASN A 121 -5.17 -8.70 12.65
CA ASN A 121 -4.74 -8.71 14.05
C ASN A 121 -5.93 -8.78 15.03
N PHE A 122 -5.69 -8.64 16.33
CA PHE A 122 -6.73 -8.72 17.36
C PHE A 122 -7.91 -7.74 17.18
N PHE A 123 -7.69 -6.61 16.51
CA PHE A 123 -8.75 -5.64 16.18
C PHE A 123 -9.49 -5.96 14.87
N GLY A 124 -9.13 -7.05 14.19
CA GLY A 124 -9.69 -7.43 12.90
C GLY A 124 -9.18 -6.56 11.74
N VAL A 125 -8.00 -5.93 11.88
CA VAL A 125 -7.39 -5.11 10.83
C VAL A 125 -6.11 -5.74 10.30
N SER A 126 -5.94 -5.69 8.98
CA SER A 126 -4.69 -6.02 8.29
C SER A 126 -3.95 -4.72 7.96
N ILE A 127 -2.75 -4.57 8.54
CA ILE A 127 -2.01 -3.29 8.61
C ILE A 127 -0.51 -3.57 8.72
N ALA A 128 0.32 -2.71 8.12
CA ALA A 128 1.78 -2.84 8.15
C ALA A 128 2.32 -4.19 7.65
N TYR A 129 1.70 -4.81 6.64
CA TYR A 129 2.03 -6.18 6.23
C TYR A 129 3.02 -6.28 5.06
N ASP A 130 3.28 -5.18 4.37
CA ASP A 130 4.18 -5.13 3.21
C ASP A 130 5.17 -3.96 3.35
N PRO A 131 6.49 -4.21 3.37
CA PRO A 131 7.53 -3.18 3.45
C PRO A 131 7.55 -2.20 2.28
N TYR A 132 6.93 -2.53 1.15
CA TYR A 132 6.73 -1.62 0.03
C TYR A 132 5.57 -0.64 0.25
N MET A 133 4.66 -0.94 1.18
CA MET A 133 3.49 -0.13 1.47
C MET A 133 3.74 0.83 2.64
N ARG A 134 3.83 2.12 2.33
CA ARG A 134 3.91 3.22 3.29
C ARG A 134 2.50 3.72 3.57
N GLU A 135 2.07 3.70 4.82
CA GLU A 135 0.74 4.19 5.20
C GLU A 135 0.79 5.66 5.61
N VAL A 136 0.06 6.49 4.87
CA VAL A 136 -0.08 7.93 5.11
C VAL A 136 -0.87 8.15 6.41
N VAL A 137 -0.31 8.96 7.30
CA VAL A 137 -0.94 9.35 8.57
C VAL A 137 -1.26 10.84 8.61
N LYS A 138 -2.21 11.22 9.48
CA LYS A 138 -2.55 12.62 9.75
C LYS A 138 -1.43 13.30 10.54
N ALA A 139 -0.80 14.31 9.96
CA ALA A 139 0.30 15.08 10.52
C ALA A 139 0.33 16.49 9.89
N GLU A 140 1.24 17.36 10.37
CA GLU A 140 1.42 18.71 9.79
C GLU A 140 2.09 18.68 8.40
N GLN A 141 2.88 17.64 8.13
CA GLN A 141 3.60 17.43 6.88
C GLN A 141 3.32 16.02 6.39
N PHE A 142 3.55 15.75 5.10
CA PHE A 142 3.35 14.42 4.53
C PHE A 142 4.22 13.42 5.29
N THR A 143 3.57 12.58 6.10
CA THR A 143 4.21 11.65 7.01
C THR A 143 3.64 10.26 6.80
N THR A 144 4.49 9.26 6.84
CA THR A 144 4.12 7.85 6.65
C THR A 144 4.60 6.99 7.83
N CYS A 145 3.88 5.91 8.07
CA CYS A 145 4.27 4.80 8.95
C CYS A 145 4.24 3.49 8.16
N GLY A 146 4.73 2.40 8.75
CA GLY A 146 4.80 1.10 8.08
C GLY A 146 6.00 1.01 7.15
N GLY A 147 5.81 0.42 5.96
CA GLY A 147 6.88 0.18 5.00
C GLY A 147 7.77 1.38 4.70
N ASP A 148 8.95 1.11 4.16
CA ASP A 148 9.91 2.14 3.75
C ASP A 148 9.99 2.30 2.22
N GLY A 149 9.00 1.76 1.50
CA GLY A 149 8.99 1.69 0.03
C GLY A 149 9.93 0.60 -0.50
N GLY A 150 10.22 -0.43 0.30
CA GLY A 150 11.11 -1.53 -0.06
C GLY A 150 12.60 -1.18 -0.06
N ARG A 151 12.98 -0.01 0.47
CA ARG A 151 14.38 0.46 0.45
C ARG A 151 15.29 -0.50 1.20
N SER A 152 14.87 -0.99 2.37
CA SER A 152 15.66 -1.93 3.17
C SER A 152 15.82 -3.29 2.50
N ILE A 153 14.79 -3.79 1.81
CA ILE A 153 14.83 -5.05 1.07
C ILE A 153 15.72 -4.90 -0.16
N CYS A 154 15.50 -3.88 -0.99
CA CYS A 154 16.33 -3.57 -2.16
C CYS A 154 17.81 -3.37 -1.78
N GLY A 155 18.07 -2.82 -0.59
CA GLY A 155 19.40 -2.63 -0.03
C GLY A 155 20.08 -3.91 0.47
N GLY A 156 19.39 -5.06 0.44
CA GLY A 156 19.93 -6.35 0.86
C GLY A 156 20.06 -6.51 2.38
N LEU A 157 19.26 -5.79 3.17
CA LEU A 157 19.36 -5.82 4.64
C LEU A 157 18.73 -7.08 5.28
N GLY A 158 18.14 -7.96 4.45
CA GLY A 158 17.52 -9.22 4.89
C GLY A 158 16.16 -9.03 5.55
N ILE A 159 15.52 -10.14 5.91
CA ILE A 159 14.11 -10.18 6.38
C ILE A 159 13.87 -9.27 7.60
N PHE A 160 14.68 -9.40 8.65
CA PHE A 160 14.47 -8.65 9.90
C PHE A 160 14.49 -7.13 9.68
N LEU A 161 15.53 -6.61 9.02
CA LEU A 161 15.65 -5.18 8.76
C LEU A 161 14.73 -4.71 7.65
N GLY A 162 14.42 -5.58 6.69
CA GLY A 162 13.44 -5.34 5.63
C GLY A 162 12.04 -5.09 6.18
N PHE A 163 11.63 -5.81 7.23
CA PHE A 163 10.32 -5.66 7.87
C PHE A 163 10.32 -4.74 9.10
N LEU A 164 11.47 -4.24 9.54
CA LEU A 164 11.53 -3.30 10.67
C LEU A 164 10.65 -2.05 10.49
N PRO A 165 10.49 -1.46 9.28
CA PRO A 165 9.54 -0.38 9.04
C PRO A 165 8.09 -0.72 9.41
N CYS A 166 7.68 -1.99 9.23
CA CYS A 166 6.37 -2.49 9.59
C CYS A 166 6.11 -2.62 11.10
N SER A 167 7.11 -2.36 11.95
CA SER A 167 6.94 -2.33 13.39
C SER A 167 6.01 -1.19 13.83
N PRO A 168 5.08 -1.41 14.79
CA PRO A 168 4.32 -0.33 15.43
C PRO A 168 5.19 0.69 16.17
N HIS A 169 6.46 0.35 16.43
CA HIS A 169 7.42 1.20 17.14
C HIS A 169 8.43 1.86 16.19
N CYS A 170 8.35 1.59 14.89
CA CYS A 170 9.19 2.29 13.93
C CYS A 170 8.81 3.77 13.88
N LYS A 171 9.84 4.62 13.78
CA LYS A 171 9.63 6.07 13.77
C LYS A 171 8.91 6.46 12.47
N PRO A 172 7.85 7.28 12.53
CA PRO A 172 7.24 7.85 11.34
C PRO A 172 8.26 8.65 10.51
N GLU A 173 8.14 8.56 9.19
CA GLU A 173 9.02 9.24 8.24
C GLU A 173 8.28 10.41 7.60
N VAL A 174 8.88 11.59 7.65
CA VAL A 174 8.41 12.77 6.89
C VAL A 174 8.98 12.66 5.48
N GLN A 175 8.11 12.70 4.48
CA GLN A 175 8.49 12.63 3.07
C GLN A 175 8.96 14.00 2.58
N GLU A 176 9.99 14.02 1.72
CA GLU A 176 10.56 15.26 1.19
C GLU A 176 9.64 15.94 0.17
N ASP A 177 9.01 15.15 -0.68
CA ASP A 177 7.96 15.58 -1.61
C ASP A 177 6.59 15.50 -0.93
N LYS A 178 5.64 16.31 -1.39
CA LYS A 178 4.22 16.24 -1.02
C LYS A 178 3.40 15.35 -1.95
N GLU A 179 3.92 15.02 -3.13
CA GLU A 179 3.22 14.17 -4.08
C GLU A 179 3.14 12.73 -3.60
N LEU A 180 1.94 12.16 -3.66
CA LEU A 180 1.75 10.76 -3.36
C LEU A 180 2.22 9.90 -4.52
N ASN A 181 2.98 8.87 -4.19
CA ASN A 181 3.31 7.80 -5.09
C ASN A 181 2.26 6.68 -4.96
N GLY A 182 1.39 6.54 -5.95
CA GLY A 182 0.29 5.56 -5.89
C GLY A 182 0.71 4.09 -5.90
N ASP A 183 1.99 3.76 -6.09
CA ASP A 183 2.52 2.40 -5.98
C ASP A 183 3.00 2.07 -4.55
N TYR A 184 3.39 3.08 -3.76
CA TYR A 184 3.98 2.88 -2.42
C TYR A 184 3.19 3.57 -1.30
N ASP A 185 2.38 4.58 -1.61
CA ASP A 185 1.65 5.38 -0.62
C ASP A 185 0.19 4.96 -0.55
N PHE A 186 -0.14 4.32 0.56
CA PHE A 186 -1.46 3.80 0.90
C PHE A 186 -2.02 4.58 2.06
N TYR A 187 -3.33 4.57 2.24
CA TYR A 187 -3.95 5.28 3.34
C TYR A 187 -5.21 4.58 3.81
N ARG A 188 -5.55 4.82 5.08
CA ARG A 188 -6.68 4.19 5.74
C ARG A 188 -7.66 5.26 6.20
N PRO A 189 -8.74 5.48 5.44
CA PRO A 189 -9.78 6.40 5.88
C PRO A 189 -10.42 5.89 7.17
N ILE A 190 -10.58 6.79 8.13
CA ILE A 190 -11.27 6.51 9.40
C ILE A 190 -12.36 7.54 9.63
N ILE A 191 -13.38 7.16 10.40
CA ILE A 191 -14.40 8.07 10.90
C ILE A 191 -14.02 8.49 12.31
N ARG A 192 -14.09 9.78 12.60
CA ARG A 192 -13.96 10.30 13.98
C ARG A 192 -15.35 10.26 14.63
N VAL A 193 -15.50 9.40 15.64
CA VAL A 193 -16.75 9.31 16.40
C VAL A 193 -16.67 10.28 17.58
N GLU A 194 -17.57 11.24 17.62
CA GLU A 194 -17.70 12.12 18.79
C GLU A 194 -18.32 11.33 19.95
N LEU A 195 -17.66 11.38 21.11
CA LEU A 195 -18.26 10.87 22.34
C LEU A 195 -19.31 11.89 22.79
N ILE A 196 -20.58 11.45 22.74
CA ILE A 196 -21.74 12.19 23.25
C ILE A 196 -21.72 12.20 24.78
#